data_AF-A0A6B3HGI7-F1
#
_entry.id   AF-A0A6B3HGI7-F1
#
_cell.length_a   1.000
_cell.length_b   1.000
_cell.length_c   1.000
_cell.angle_alpha   90.00
_cell.angle_beta   90.00
_cell.angle_gamma   90.00
#
_symmetry.space_group_name_H-M   'P 1'
#
loop_
_entity.id
_entity.type
_entity.pdbx_description
1 polymer ?
#
loop_
_entity_poly.entity_id
_entity_poly.type
_entity_poly.pdbx_seq_one_letter_code
_entity_poly.pdbx_strand_id
1 'polypeptide(L)' 'MVDNDVNLMAMGEQHAGVARSVGDFLCVKIGTGIGCGIVVGGEVYRGTTGSAGDIGHIQVEPDGRACACGNKGCLEA' A
#
# COMPACT_ATOMS: atom_id res chain seq x y z
N MET A 1 -18.21 2.27 6.77
CA MET A 1 -17.17 1.54 6.02
C MET A 1 -15.85 1.80 6.71
N VAL A 2 -15.04 0.76 6.93
CA VAL A 2 -13.68 0.86 7.52
C VAL A 2 -12.70 0.38 6.45
N ASP A 3 -11.56 1.05 6.31
CA ASP A 3 -10.57 0.74 5.29
C ASP A 3 -9.14 0.88 5.84
N ASN A 4 -8.17 0.37 5.08
CA ASN A 4 -6.75 0.50 5.35
C ASN A 4 -6.31 1.97 5.26
N ASP A 5 -5.38 2.40 6.13
CA ASP A 5 -4.89 3.78 6.20
C ASP A 5 -4.33 4.27 4.86
N VAL A 6 -3.59 3.44 4.12
CA VAL A 6 -3.02 3.82 2.82
C VAL A 6 -4.07 3.95 1.72
N ASN A 7 -5.16 3.19 1.80
CA ASN A 7 -6.30 3.37 0.90
C ASN A 7 -7.00 4.71 1.15
N LEU A 8 -7.14 5.10 2.42
CA LEU A 8 -7.68 6.41 2.79
C LEU A 8 -6.76 7.56 2.32
N MET A 9 -5.44 7.39 2.41
CA MET A 9 -4.48 8.35 1.85
C MET A 9 -4.61 8.47 0.33
N ALA A 10 -4.72 7.35 -0.40
CA ALA A 10 -4.91 7.37 -1.83
C ALA A 10 -6.19 8.13 -2.23
N MET A 11 -7.31 7.88 -1.54
CA MET A 11 -8.55 8.63 -1.76
C MET A 11 -8.39 10.12 -1.41
N GLY A 12 -7.61 10.47 -0.39
CA GLY A 12 -7.27 11.86 -0.08
C GLY A 12 -6.54 12.55 -1.23
N GLU A 13 -5.54 11.87 -1.80
CA GLU A 13 -4.79 12.37 -2.96
C GLU A 13 -5.67 12.52 -4.21
N GLN A 14 -6.61 11.58 -4.41
CA GLN A 14 -7.57 11.63 -5.50
C GLN A 14 -8.64 12.73 -5.31
N HIS A 15 -9.04 13.00 -4.06
CA HIS A 15 -10.06 13.99 -3.76
C HIS A 15 -9.51 15.42 -3.79
N ALA A 16 -8.35 15.62 -3.15
CA ALA A 16 -7.82 16.95 -2.85
C ALA A 16 -6.29 17.04 -2.96
N GLY A 17 -5.59 16.02 -3.46
CA GLY A 17 -4.13 16.05 -3.59
C GLY A 17 -3.66 16.10 -5.04
N VAL A 18 -2.52 15.45 -5.30
CA VAL A 18 -1.86 15.48 -6.62
C VAL A 18 -2.50 14.51 -7.62
N ALA A 19 -3.31 13.55 -7.14
CA ALA A 19 -3.87 12.48 -7.95
C ALA A 19 -5.29 12.78 -8.51
N ARG A 20 -5.80 14.01 -8.37
CA ARG A 20 -7.19 14.38 -8.75
C ARG A 20 -7.55 14.12 -10.22
N SER A 21 -6.58 14.16 -11.13
CA SER A 21 -6.80 14.04 -12.57
C SER A 21 -6.27 12.73 -13.17
N VAL A 22 -5.90 11.75 -12.34
CA VAL A 22 -5.43 10.44 -12.79
C VAL A 22 -6.38 9.34 -12.32
N GLY A 23 -6.74 8.44 -13.24
CA GLY A 23 -7.62 7.30 -12.94
C GLY A 23 -6.86 6.09 -12.39
N ASP A 24 -5.56 5.99 -12.68
CA ASP A 24 -4.73 4.85 -12.27
C ASP A 24 -3.48 5.37 -11.58
N PHE A 25 -3.28 5.00 -10.31
CA PHE A 25 -2.08 5.36 -9.57
C PHE A 25 -1.83 4.47 -8.34
N LEU A 26 -0.60 4.59 -7.82
CA LEU A 26 -0.18 3.96 -6.57
C LEU A 26 0.15 5.05 -5.55
N CYS A 27 -0.37 4.93 -4.35
CA CYS A 27 -0.02 5.79 -3.21
C CYS A 27 0.85 4.97 -2.25
N VAL A 28 2.15 5.23 -2.19
CA VAL A 28 3.08 4.51 -1.31
C VAL A 28 3.32 5.31 -0.05
N LYS A 29 2.93 4.75 1.09
CA LYS A 29 3.25 5.28 2.42
C LYS A 29 4.56 4.67 2.91
N ILE A 30 5.49 5.53 3.32
CA ILE A 30 6.70 5.14 4.04
C ILE A 30 6.68 5.84 5.41
N GLY A 31 6.63 5.06 6.49
CA GLY A 31 6.54 5.57 7.84
C GLY A 31 6.89 4.50 8.88
N THR A 32 6.00 4.28 9.86
CA THR A 32 6.14 3.18 10.83
C THR A 32 6.14 1.79 10.19
N GLY A 33 5.57 1.67 8.98
CA GLY A 33 5.67 0.53 8.07
C GLY A 33 5.56 1.02 6.63
N ILE A 34 5.58 0.10 5.67
CA ILE A 34 5.47 0.40 4.23
C ILE A 34 4.20 -0.24 3.67
N GLY A 35 3.33 0.59 3.10
CA GLY A 35 2.07 0.14 2.48
C GLY A 35 1.80 0.87 1.18
N CYS A 36 0.92 0.30 0.35
CA CYS A 36 0.54 0.89 -0.93
C CYS A 36 -0.98 0.88 -1.12
N GLY A 37 -1.57 2.04 -1.40
CA GLY A 37 -2.94 2.14 -1.89
C GLY A 37 -2.92 2.02 -3.40
N ILE A 38 -3.79 1.19 -3.97
CA ILE A 38 -3.87 0.97 -5.42
C ILE A 38 -5.18 1.56 -5.90
N VAL A 39 -5.14 2.46 -6.88
CA VAL A 39 -6.34 3.00 -7.54
C VAL A 39 -6.29 2.63 -9.01
N VAL A 40 -7.38 2.03 -9.50
CA VAL A 40 -7.54 1.60 -10.90
C VAL A 40 -8.91 2.07 -11.39
N GLY A 41 -8.95 2.77 -12.52
CA GLY A 41 -10.18 3.32 -13.08
C GLY A 41 -10.91 4.30 -12.15
N GLY A 42 -10.18 4.95 -11.25
CA GLY A 42 -10.70 5.89 -10.26
C GLY A 42 -11.23 5.24 -8.97
N GLU A 43 -11.10 3.93 -8.82
CA GLU A 43 -11.59 3.20 -7.64
C GLU A 43 -10.44 2.52 -6.89
N VAL A 44 -10.52 2.49 -5.57
CA VAL A 44 -9.54 1.77 -4.75
C VAL A 44 -9.65 0.26 -4.99
N TYR A 45 -8.58 -0.33 -5.49
CA TYR A 45 -8.43 -1.75 -5.71
C TYR A 45 -7.95 -2.45 -4.42
N ARG A 46 -8.88 -3.13 -3.74
CA ARG A 46 -8.63 -3.81 -2.45
C ARG A 46 -8.21 -5.27 -2.59
N GLY A 47 -8.39 -5.85 -3.78
CA GLY A 47 -8.29 -7.30 -3.99
C GLY A 47 -9.37 -8.09 -3.26
N THR A 48 -9.36 -9.41 -3.42
CA THR A 48 -10.42 -10.30 -2.92
C THR A 48 -10.52 -10.34 -1.40
N THR A 49 -9.39 -10.18 -0.69
CA THR A 49 -9.31 -10.28 0.77
C THR A 49 -9.07 -8.93 1.46
N GLY A 50 -8.98 -7.84 0.71
CA GLY A 50 -8.59 -6.53 1.26
C GLY A 50 -7.08 -6.33 1.45
N SER A 51 -6.25 -7.28 1.01
CA SER A 51 -4.78 -7.27 1.20
C SER A 51 -4.00 -6.75 -0.01
N ALA A 52 -4.68 -6.23 -1.05
CA ALA A 52 -3.97 -5.67 -2.20
C ALA A 52 -3.18 -4.43 -1.75
N GLY A 53 -1.89 -4.40 -2.07
CA GLY A 53 -1.01 -3.30 -1.69
C GLY A 53 -0.18 -3.51 -0.43
N ASP A 54 -0.20 -4.71 0.17
CA ASP A 54 0.71 -5.15 1.26
C ASP A 54 2.15 -5.37 0.77
N ILE A 55 2.70 -4.37 0.07
CA ILE A 55 4.03 -4.42 -0.54
C ILE A 55 5.17 -4.44 0.48
N GLY A 56 4.92 -3.96 1.71
CA GLY A 56 5.90 -3.95 2.79
C GLY A 56 6.44 -5.35 3.11
N HIS A 57 5.63 -6.39 2.89
CA HIS A 57 6.01 -7.77 3.18
C HIS A 57 6.59 -8.54 1.99
N ILE A 58 6.75 -7.90 0.83
CA ILE A 58 7.47 -8.51 -0.30
C ILE A 58 8.92 -8.74 0.11
N GLN A 59 9.44 -9.95 -0.11
CA GLN A 59 10.84 -10.27 0.18
C GLN A 59 11.75 -9.61 -0.86
N VAL A 60 12.66 -8.76 -0.39
CA VAL A 60 13.67 -8.06 -1.20
C VAL A 60 15.10 -8.50 -0.89
N GLU A 61 15.34 -9.11 0.28
CA GLU A 61 16.64 -9.63 0.69
C GLU A 61 16.49 -11.03 1.32
N PRO A 62 16.76 -12.15 0.60
CA PRO A 62 16.44 -13.50 1.08
C PRO A 62 16.96 -13.83 2.49
N ASP A 63 18.16 -13.38 2.84
CA ASP A 63 18.80 -13.57 4.15
C ASP A 63 18.76 -12.30 5.03
N GLY A 64 17.81 -11.41 4.76
CA GLY A 64 17.67 -10.12 5.43
C GLY A 64 17.08 -10.21 6.84
N ARG A 65 16.77 -9.03 7.40
CA ARG A 65 16.23 -8.87 8.76
C ARG A 65 14.93 -9.63 8.98
N ALA A 66 14.69 -10.08 10.22
CA ALA A 66 13.42 -10.69 10.58
C ALA A 66 12.31 -9.62 10.55
N CYS A 67 11.21 -9.91 9.87
CA CYS A 67 10.03 -9.05 9.84
C CYS A 67 9.02 -9.49 10.91
N ALA A 68 8.24 -8.54 11.44
CA ALA A 68 7.18 -8.83 12.41
C ALA A 68 6.07 -9.74 11.84
N CYS A 69 5.93 -9.83 10.51
CA CYS A 69 4.98 -10.75 9.88
C CYS A 69 5.40 -12.23 9.93
N GLY A 70 6.63 -12.52 10.39
CA GLY A 70 7.19 -13.88 10.51
C GLY A 70 8.14 -14.29 9.39
N ASN A 71 8.21 -13.51 8.29
CA ASN A 71 9.16 -13.73 7.19
C ASN A 71 10.53 -13.07 7.47
N LYS A 72 11.48 -13.22 6.52
CA LYS A 72 12.78 -12.53 6.50
C LYS A 72 12.95 -11.69 5.25
N GLY A 73 13.57 -10.52 5.42
CA GLY A 73 13.95 -9.63 4.34
C GLY A 73 12.80 -8.99 3.60
N CYS A 74 11.69 -8.77 4.30
CA CYS A 74 10.60 -7.96 3.79
C CYS A 74 11.08 -6.52 3.53
N LEU A 75 10.44 -5.83 2.59
CA LEU A 75 10.73 -4.43 2.26
C LEU A 75 10.69 -3.50 3.48
N GLU A 76 9.84 -3.79 4.47
CA GLU A 76 9.73 -2.99 5.71
C GLU A 76 10.48 -3.55 6.94
N ALA A 77 11.29 -4.61 6.77
CA ALA A 77 11.95 -5.32 7.89
C ALA A 77 13.07 -4.51 8.61
#